data_AF-A0AAN6VNR2-F1
#
_entry.id   AF-A0AAN6VNR2-F1
#
_cell.length_a   1.000
_cell.length_b   1.000
_cell.length_c   1.000
_cell.angle_alpha   90.00
_cell.angle_beta   90.00
_cell.angle_gamma   90.00
#
_symmetry.space_group_name_H-M   'P 1'
#
loop_
_entity.id
_entity.type
_entity.pdbx_description
1 polymer ?
#
loop_
_entity_poly.entity_id
_entity_poly.type
_entity_poly.pdbx_seq_one_letter_code
_entity_poly.pdbx_strand_id
1 'polypeptide(L)'
;MQIKTVLIAAMAACATAQDISKIPACAIDCIIKTNPLSGCNSVLETLDFPCLCLTGEEYNNAIATCIVGACTNLNDVLAMVQWKTDACALYGVVWP
;
A
#
# COMPACT_ATOMS: atom_id res chain seq x y z
N MET A 1 5.42 -39.27 4.81
CA MET A 1 6.09 -37.94 4.84
C MET A 1 6.04 -37.36 3.44
N GLN A 2 5.99 -36.03 3.29
CA GLN A 2 6.02 -35.23 2.03
C GLN A 2 4.70 -34.53 1.60
N ILE A 3 3.86 -34.11 2.56
CA ILE A 3 2.87 -33.04 2.34
C ILE A 3 3.45 -31.72 2.89
N LYS A 4 4.58 -31.24 2.36
CA LYS A 4 5.27 -30.06 2.91
C LYS A 4 5.53 -28.90 1.93
N THR A 5 5.09 -28.98 0.68
CA THR A 5 5.55 -28.02 -0.34
C THR A 5 4.46 -27.20 -1.04
N VAL A 6 3.19 -27.29 -0.63
CA VAL A 6 2.09 -26.62 -1.35
C VAL A 6 1.48 -25.42 -0.58
N LEU A 7 1.85 -25.20 0.67
CA LEU A 7 1.16 -24.21 1.52
C LEU A 7 1.65 -22.77 1.41
N ILE A 8 2.69 -22.46 0.63
CA ILE A 8 3.21 -21.08 0.52
C ILE A 8 2.67 -20.35 -0.75
N ALA A 9 2.09 -21.07 -1.71
CA ALA A 9 1.53 -20.45 -2.93
C ALA A 9 0.09 -19.94 -2.77
N ALA A 10 -0.61 -20.28 -1.67
CA ALA A 10 -2.00 -19.86 -1.47
C ALA A 10 -2.15 -18.44 -0.87
N MET A 11 -1.08 -17.82 -0.41
CA MET A 11 -1.11 -16.45 0.15
C MET A 11 -0.95 -15.37 -0.93
N ALA A 12 -0.58 -15.75 -2.16
CA ALA A 12 -0.49 -14.82 -3.31
C ALA A 12 -1.82 -14.69 -4.09
N ALA A 13 -2.82 -15.54 -3.80
CA ALA A 13 -4.12 -15.52 -4.48
C ALA A 13 -5.14 -14.60 -3.82
N CYS A 14 -4.82 -14.03 -2.66
CA CYS A 14 -5.45 -12.80 -2.21
C CYS A 14 -4.60 -11.62 -2.70
N ALA A 15 -4.45 -11.50 -4.02
CA ALA A 15 -4.53 -10.17 -4.60
C ALA A 15 -5.91 -9.66 -4.19
N THR A 16 -5.98 -9.14 -2.96
CA THR A 16 -7.04 -8.23 -2.58
C THR A 16 -6.98 -7.22 -3.72
N ALA A 17 -8.01 -7.23 -4.57
CA ALA A 17 -8.41 -6.03 -5.25
C ALA A 17 -8.68 -5.08 -4.09
N GLN A 18 -7.60 -4.49 -3.58
CA GLN A 18 -7.68 -3.52 -2.53
C GLN A 18 -8.55 -2.47 -3.15
N ASP A 19 -9.65 -2.19 -2.46
CA ASP A 19 -10.70 -1.36 -3.00
C ASP A 19 -10.13 0.05 -3.10
N ILE A 20 -9.43 0.32 -4.21
CA ILE A 20 -8.77 1.57 -4.52
C ILE A 20 -9.80 2.69 -4.66
N SER A 21 -11.08 2.34 -4.76
CA SER A 21 -12.20 3.29 -4.64
C SER A 21 -12.25 3.97 -3.28
N LYS A 22 -11.65 3.38 -2.24
CA LYS A 22 -11.51 3.97 -0.90
C LYS A 22 -10.29 4.86 -0.75
N ILE A 23 -9.39 4.89 -1.74
CA ILE A 23 -8.26 5.81 -1.73
C ILE A 23 -8.83 7.21 -2.04
N PRO A 24 -8.63 8.19 -1.14
CA PRO A 24 -9.04 9.56 -1.42
C PRO A 24 -8.38 10.08 -2.70
N ALA A 25 -9.11 10.82 -3.52
CA ALA A 25 -8.57 11.38 -4.76
C ALA A 25 -7.32 12.25 -4.52
N CYS A 26 -7.21 12.91 -3.35
CA CYS A 26 -6.04 13.69 -2.94
C CYS A 26 -4.77 12.83 -2.75
N ALA A 27 -4.91 11.54 -2.45
CA ALA A 27 -3.80 10.62 -2.22
C ALA A 27 -3.34 9.91 -3.50
N ILE A 28 -4.18 9.87 -4.55
CA ILE A 28 -3.83 9.23 -5.83
C ILE A 28 -2.59 9.89 -6.45
N ASP A 29 -2.58 11.22 -6.49
CA ASP A 29 -1.46 11.99 -7.05
C ASP A 29 -0.15 11.76 -6.27
N CYS A 30 -0.27 11.52 -4.96
CA CYS A 30 0.85 11.17 -4.11
C CYS A 30 1.41 9.79 -4.41
N ILE A 31 0.55 8.78 -4.57
CA ILE A 31 0.98 7.44 -4.95
C ILE A 31 1.74 7.48 -6.27
N ILE A 32 1.24 8.20 -7.28
CA ILE A 32 1.93 8.34 -8.58
C ILE A 32 3.32 8.97 -8.41
N LYS A 33 3.40 10.08 -7.67
CA LYS A 33 4.62 10.86 -7.51
C LYS A 33 5.69 10.12 -6.70
N THR A 34 5.29 9.33 -5.70
CA THR A 34 6.22 8.59 -4.85
C THR A 34 6.49 7.18 -5.32
N ASN A 35 5.68 6.65 -6.25
CA ASN A 35 5.88 5.32 -6.82
C ASN A 35 7.32 5.05 -7.33
N PRO A 36 8.02 5.99 -8.01
CA PRO A 36 9.41 5.75 -8.42
C PRO A 36 10.37 5.44 -7.26
N LEU A 37 10.09 5.93 -6.05
CA LEU A 37 10.88 5.66 -4.84
C LEU A 37 10.60 4.28 -4.26
N SER A 38 9.47 3.67 -4.62
CA SER A 38 9.10 2.35 -4.14
C SER A 38 9.89 1.24 -4.84
N GLY A 39 10.32 1.44 -6.08
CA GLY A 39 10.88 0.36 -6.91
C GLY A 39 9.86 -0.75 -7.23
N CYS A 40 8.59 -0.54 -6.90
CA CYS A 40 7.48 -1.45 -7.18
C CYS A 40 6.91 -1.21 -8.57
N ASN A 41 6.35 -2.25 -9.18
CA ASN A 41 5.63 -2.13 -10.45
C ASN A 41 4.20 -1.62 -10.26
N SER A 42 4.01 -0.67 -9.34
CA SER A 42 2.69 -0.10 -9.05
C SER A 42 2.36 0.97 -10.08
N VAL A 43 1.29 0.80 -10.83
CA VAL A 43 0.72 1.84 -11.69
C VAL A 43 -0.72 2.10 -11.24
N LEU A 44 -1.31 3.20 -11.70
CA LEU A 44 -2.64 3.67 -11.27
C LEU A 44 -3.72 2.56 -11.27
N GLU A 45 -3.59 1.60 -12.19
CA GLU A 45 -4.54 0.50 -12.39
C GLU A 45 -4.14 -0.81 -11.70
N THR A 46 -2.86 -0.97 -11.34
CA THR A 46 -2.34 -2.16 -10.65
C THR A 46 -1.41 -1.69 -9.54
N LEU A 47 -1.97 -1.34 -8.38
CA LEU A 47 -1.17 -1.09 -7.20
C LEU A 47 -0.61 -2.43 -6.70
N ASP A 48 0.71 -2.60 -6.80
CA ASP A 48 1.44 -3.72 -6.21
C ASP A 48 1.56 -3.47 -4.71
N PHE A 49 0.42 -3.56 -4.02
CA PHE A 49 0.33 -3.32 -2.58
C PHE A 49 1.27 -4.17 -1.74
N PRO A 50 1.47 -5.48 -2.02
CA PRO A 50 2.48 -6.26 -1.33
C PRO A 50 3.85 -5.57 -1.41
N CYS A 51 4.26 -5.13 -2.60
CA CYS A 51 5.53 -4.44 -2.77
C CYS A 51 5.54 -3.08 -2.05
N LEU A 52 4.49 -2.27 -2.19
CA LEU A 52 4.39 -0.94 -1.56
C LEU A 52 4.36 -1.00 -0.02
N CYS A 53 3.92 -2.13 0.55
CA CYS A 53 3.98 -2.37 1.98
C CYS A 53 5.38 -2.82 2.42
N LEU A 54 6.08 -3.59 1.58
CA LEU A 54 7.42 -4.10 1.88
C LEU A 54 8.54 -3.07 1.60
N THR A 55 8.20 -1.92 1.01
CA THR A 55 9.15 -0.86 0.75
C THR A 55 9.68 -0.14 1.99
N GLY A 56 10.92 0.33 1.86
CA GLY A 56 11.66 0.98 2.93
C GLY A 56 11.11 2.34 3.36
N GLU A 57 11.72 2.87 4.42
CA GLU A 57 11.32 4.09 5.12
C GLU A 57 11.24 5.32 4.21
N GLU A 58 12.11 5.41 3.20
CA GLU A 58 12.16 6.53 2.24
C GLU A 58 10.83 6.70 1.49
N TYR A 59 10.29 5.63 0.91
CA TYR A 59 8.99 5.66 0.23
C TYR A 59 7.86 6.00 1.22
N ASN A 60 7.89 5.38 2.41
CA ASN A 60 6.85 5.56 3.42
C ASN A 60 6.79 7.01 3.94
N ASN A 61 7.95 7.63 4.18
CA ASN A 61 8.05 9.03 4.57
C ASN A 61 7.64 9.97 3.43
N ALA A 62 8.05 9.69 2.19
CA ALA A 62 7.69 10.50 1.04
C ALA A 62 6.17 10.49 0.78
N ILE A 63 5.52 9.33 0.82
CA ILE A 63 4.08 9.23 0.58
C ILE A 63 3.28 9.86 1.73
N ALA A 64 3.70 9.65 2.98
CA ALA A 64 3.07 10.30 4.14
C ALA A 64 3.18 11.84 4.06
N THR A 65 4.36 12.36 3.72
CA THR A 65 4.58 13.80 3.54
C THR A 65 3.71 14.37 2.43
N CYS A 66 3.59 13.66 1.31
CA CYS A 66 2.73 14.08 0.22
C CYS A 66 1.25 14.08 0.64
N ILE A 67 0.77 13.02 1.31
CA ILE A 67 -0.62 12.92 1.76
C ILE A 67 -0.96 14.06 2.72
N VAL A 68 -0.11 14.36 3.70
CA VAL A 68 -0.36 15.47 4.64
C VAL A 68 -0.39 16.82 3.92
N GLY A 69 0.41 17.00 2.86
CA GLY A 69 0.41 18.22 2.06
C GLY A 69 -0.77 18.34 1.09
N ALA A 70 -1.26 17.22 0.54
CA ALA A 70 -2.28 17.19 -0.51
C ALA A 70 -3.71 16.97 0.02
N CYS A 71 -3.87 16.18 1.08
CA CYS A 71 -5.15 15.88 1.69
C CYS A 71 -5.42 16.84 2.86
N THR A 72 -6.05 17.97 2.57
CA THR A 72 -6.36 19.01 3.58
C THR A 72 -7.45 18.59 4.58
N ASN A 73 -8.20 17.53 4.27
CA ASN A 73 -9.21 16.96 5.16
C ASN A 73 -8.58 15.86 6.03
N LEU A 74 -8.53 16.09 7.34
CA LEU A 74 -7.99 15.15 8.32
C LEU A 74 -8.69 13.78 8.27
N ASN A 75 -9.96 13.72 7.90
CA ASN A 75 -10.67 12.45 7.79
C ASN A 75 -10.15 11.62 6.60
N ASP A 76 -9.74 12.26 5.52
CA ASP A 76 -9.18 11.58 4.34
C ASP A 76 -7.77 11.07 4.64
N VAL A 77 -6.97 11.86 5.36
CA VAL A 77 -5.66 11.44 5.86
C VAL A 77 -5.81 10.22 6.78
N LEU A 78 -6.72 10.28 7.76
CA LEU A 78 -6.95 9.20 8.71
C LEU A 78 -7.46 7.93 8.00
N ALA A 79 -8.41 8.08 7.07
CA ALA A 79 -8.94 6.95 6.30
C ALA A 79 -7.85 6.26 5.49
N MET A 80 -6.97 7.03 4.84
CA MET A 80 -5.84 6.50 4.08
C MET A 80 -4.82 5.81 5.00
N VAL A 81 -4.49 6.42 6.14
CA VAL A 81 -3.56 5.82 7.10
C VAL A 81 -4.10 4.50 7.63
N GLN A 82 -5.35 4.48 8.09
CA GLN A 82 -5.99 3.27 8.59
C GLN A 82 -6.05 2.19 7.51
N TRP A 83 -6.47 2.56 6.31
CA TRP A 83 -6.57 1.65 5.18
C TRP A 83 -5.21 1.02 4.83
N LYS A 84 -4.11 1.80 4.82
CA LYS A 84 -2.77 1.28 4.53
C LYS A 84 -2.22 0.41 5.65
N THR A 85 -2.46 0.79 6.91
CA THR A 85 -2.10 -0.03 8.07
C THR A 85 -2.79 -1.39 8.02
N ASP A 86 -4.10 -1.41 7.77
CA ASP A 86 -4.87 -2.65 7.68
C ASP A 86 -4.42 -3.50 6.49
N ALA A 87 -4.13 -2.87 5.34
CA ALA A 87 -3.62 -3.53 4.15
C ALA A 87 -2.24 -4.16 4.36
N CYS A 88 -1.30 -3.41 4.92
CA CYS A 88 0.07 -3.86 5.13
C CYS A 88 0.17 -4.91 6.26
N ALA A 89 -0.74 -4.86 7.23
CA ALA A 89 -0.85 -5.88 8.27
C ALA A 89 -1.17 -7.27 7.70
N LEU A 90 -1.90 -7.37 6.57
CA LEU A 90 -2.13 -8.65 5.88
C LEU A 90 -0.84 -9.32 5.40
N TYR A 91 0.21 -8.53 5.17
CA TYR A 91 1.54 -8.99 4.76
C TYR A 91 2.54 -9.02 5.92
N GLY A 92 2.08 -8.79 7.16
CA GLY A 92 2.92 -8.78 8.36
C GLY A 92 3.81 -7.54 8.49
N VAL A 93 3.51 -6.47 7.76
CA VAL A 93 4.25 -5.20 7.82
C VAL A 93 3.47 -4.21 8.68
N VAL A 94 4.14 -3.60 9.65
CA VAL A 94 3.64 -2.43 10.38
C VAL A 94 4.04 -1.17 9.63
N TRP A 95 3.07 -0.48 9.04
CA TRP A 95 3.29 0.81 8.42
C TRP A 95 3.28 1.92 9.50
N PRO A 96 4.26 2.85 9.49
CA PRO A 96 4.33 3.94 10.48
C PRO A 96 3.20 4.97 10.35
#